data_AF-A0ABD3VKV4-F1
#
_entry.id   AF-A0ABD3VKV4-F1
#
_cell.length_a   1.000
_cell.length_b   1.000
_cell.length_c   1.000
_cell.angle_alpha   90.00
_cell.angle_beta   90.00
_cell.angle_gamma   90.00
#
_symmetry.space_group_name_H-M   'P 1'
#
loop_
_entity.id
_entity.type
_entity.pdbx_description
1 polymer ?
#
loop_
_entity_poly.entity_id
_entity_poly.type
_entity_poly.pdbx_seq_one_letter_code
_entity_poly.pdbx_strand_id
1 'polypeptide(L)'
;MSSISELVELGKQLGYEGETLQQFVKDEQNGERERRAEERERLAEEREAEKERIQAERDKLELSARIEKERLQEAREAEKERFQREQEAEREKLEVSARIEREKIVRKD
;
A
#
# COMPACT_ATOMS: atom_id res chain seq x y z
N MET A 1 19.79 -10.99 -31.02
CA MET A 1 20.26 -9.84 -31.83
C MET A 1 21.00 -10.42 -32.99
N SER A 2 20.54 -10.15 -34.20
CA SER A 2 21.25 -10.66 -35.37
C SER A 2 22.53 -9.87 -35.57
N SER A 3 23.63 -10.57 -35.80
CA SER A 3 24.91 -9.92 -36.10
C SER A 3 24.86 -9.28 -37.49
N ILE A 4 25.73 -8.29 -37.76
CA ILE A 4 25.85 -7.70 -39.10
C ILE A 4 26.17 -8.78 -40.14
N SER A 5 27.00 -9.77 -39.79
CA SER A 5 27.33 -10.88 -40.67
C SER A 5 26.10 -11.73 -41.01
N GLU A 6 25.26 -12.04 -40.02
CA GLU A 6 24.01 -12.77 -40.21
C GLU A 6 23.01 -12.01 -41.09
N LEU A 7 22.87 -10.69 -40.88
CA LEU A 7 22.00 -9.84 -41.71
C LEU A 7 22.53 -9.74 -43.15
N VAL A 8 23.84 -9.68 -43.32
CA VAL A 8 24.47 -9.67 -44.66
C VAL A 8 24.26 -11.02 -45.37
N GLU A 9 24.40 -12.14 -44.67
CA GLU A 9 24.15 -13.47 -45.24
C GLU A 9 22.67 -13.65 -45.59
N LEU A 10 21.76 -13.25 -44.71
CA LEU A 10 20.32 -13.28 -44.96
C LEU A 10 19.95 -12.41 -46.16
N GLY A 11 20.48 -11.19 -46.23
CA GLY A 11 20.20 -10.29 -47.34
C GLY A 11 20.67 -10.86 -48.69
N LYS A 12 21.86 -11.49 -48.72
CA LYS A 12 22.34 -12.20 -49.92
C LYS A 12 21.47 -13.39 -50.29
N GLN A 13 21.01 -14.19 -49.32
CA GLN A 13 20.08 -15.31 -49.56
C GLN A 13 18.74 -14.83 -50.15
N LEU A 14 18.30 -13.63 -49.76
CA LEU A 14 17.10 -12.97 -50.28
C LEU A 14 17.32 -12.30 -51.65
N GLY A 15 18.54 -12.37 -52.20
CA GLY A 15 18.89 -11.80 -53.51
C GLY A 15 19.25 -10.31 -53.48
N TYR A 16 19.48 -9.72 -52.31
CA TYR A 16 19.97 -8.35 -52.21
C TYR A 16 21.48 -8.28 -52.45
N GLU A 17 21.91 -7.30 -53.23
CA GLU A 17 23.31 -7.06 -53.58
C GLU A 17 23.66 -5.56 -53.54
N GLY A 18 24.95 -5.25 -53.40
CA GLY A 18 25.47 -3.88 -53.45
C GLY A 18 24.74 -2.93 -52.48
N GLU A 19 24.20 -1.84 -53.02
CA GLU A 19 23.48 -0.82 -52.25
C GLU A 19 22.17 -1.35 -51.63
N THR A 20 21.47 -2.25 -52.32
CA THR A 20 20.21 -2.83 -51.79
C THR A 20 20.46 -3.69 -50.56
N LEU A 21 21.59 -4.40 -50.53
CA LEU A 21 22.03 -5.17 -49.36
C LEU A 21 22.41 -4.26 -48.18
N GLN A 22 23.11 -3.16 -48.44
CA GLN A 22 23.44 -2.18 -47.41
C GLN A 22 22.18 -1.55 -46.81
N GLN A 23 21.20 -1.22 -47.66
CA GLN A 23 19.93 -0.67 -47.24
C GLN A 23 19.13 -1.68 -46.39
N PHE A 24 19.04 -2.95 -46.83
CA PHE A 24 18.42 -4.03 -46.06
C PHE A 24 19.01 -4.16 -44.64
N VAL A 25 20.34 -4.24 -44.53
CA VAL A 25 21.00 -4.38 -43.23
C VAL A 25 20.72 -3.17 -42.34
N LYS A 26 20.75 -1.96 -42.91
CA LYS A 26 20.47 -0.72 -42.18
C LYS A 26 19.03 -0.70 -41.67
N ASP A 27 18.06 -1.10 -42.50
CA ASP A 27 16.65 -1.10 -42.14
C ASP A 27 16.35 -2.13 -41.05
N GLU A 28 16.92 -3.33 -41.15
CA GLU A 28 16.79 -4.35 -40.10
C GLU A 28 17.40 -3.89 -38.76
N GLN A 29 18.58 -3.26 -38.80
CA GLN A 29 19.20 -2.72 -37.59
C GLN A 29 18.39 -1.59 -36.97
N ASN A 30 17.80 -0.71 -37.80
CA ASN A 30 16.93 0.36 -37.32
C ASN A 30 15.65 -0.21 -36.71
N GLY A 31 15.01 -1.16 -37.38
CA GLY A 31 13.82 -1.83 -36.85
C GLY A 31 14.10 -2.62 -35.57
N GLU A 32 15.27 -3.24 -35.41
CA GLU A 32 15.69 -3.81 -34.13
C GLU A 32 15.88 -2.75 -33.03
N ARG A 33 16.45 -1.58 -33.37
CA ARG A 33 16.67 -0.49 -32.40
C ARG A 33 15.37 0.11 -31.93
N GLU A 34 14.42 0.33 -32.83
CA GLU A 34 13.08 0.83 -32.52
C GLU A 34 12.32 -0.15 -31.63
N ARG A 35 12.27 -1.43 -32.00
CA ARG A 35 11.65 -2.48 -31.15
C ARG A 35 12.25 -2.53 -29.74
N ARG A 36 13.56 -2.37 -29.59
CA ARG A 36 14.20 -2.27 -28.26
C ARG A 36 13.89 -0.97 -27.54
N ALA A 37 13.69 0.13 -28.24
CA ALA A 37 13.28 1.38 -27.61
C ALA A 37 11.87 1.23 -27.04
N GLU A 38 10.93 0.72 -27.84
CA GLU A 38 9.55 0.42 -27.43
C GLU A 38 9.49 -0.57 -26.27
N GLU A 39 10.27 -1.67 -26.32
CA GLU A 39 10.31 -2.64 -25.23
C GLU A 39 10.84 -2.01 -23.93
N ARG A 40 11.85 -1.14 -24.02
CA ARG A 40 12.39 -0.43 -22.85
C ARG A 40 11.39 0.56 -22.27
N GLU A 41 10.66 1.28 -23.12
CA GLU A 41 9.60 2.19 -22.70
C GLU A 41 8.49 1.42 -22.00
N ARG A 42 8.00 0.33 -22.60
CA ARG A 42 6.99 -0.54 -21.99
C ARG A 42 7.43 -1.10 -20.64
N LEU A 43 8.68 -1.56 -20.52
CA LEU A 43 9.22 -2.04 -19.24
C LEU A 43 9.38 -0.92 -18.21
N ALA A 44 9.67 0.31 -18.64
CA ALA A 44 9.73 1.46 -17.74
C ALA A 44 8.34 1.81 -17.22
N GLU A 45 7.33 1.85 -18.09
CA GLU A 45 5.93 2.08 -17.71
C GLU A 45 5.42 0.99 -16.76
N GLU A 46 5.69 -0.27 -17.06
CA GLU A 46 5.28 -1.40 -16.21
C GLU A 46 5.91 -1.30 -14.81
N ARG A 47 7.19 -0.91 -14.72
CA ARG A 47 7.88 -0.69 -13.44
C ARG A 47 7.31 0.49 -12.66
N GLU A 48 6.98 1.59 -13.31
CA GLU A 48 6.36 2.73 -12.64
C GLU A 48 4.96 2.39 -12.15
N ALA A 49 4.15 1.71 -12.98
CA ALA A 49 2.84 1.22 -12.56
C ALA A 49 2.93 0.26 -11.37
N GLU A 50 3.93 -0.64 -11.34
CA GLU A 50 4.16 -1.53 -10.20
C GLU A 50 4.52 -0.75 -8.93
N LYS A 51 5.42 0.24 -9.03
CA LYS A 51 5.77 1.11 -7.89
C LYS A 51 4.57 1.86 -7.35
N GLU A 52 3.75 2.45 -8.22
CA GLU A 52 2.53 3.17 -7.82
C GLU A 52 1.56 2.23 -7.10
N ARG A 53 1.37 1.00 -7.60
CA ARG A 53 0.52 0.00 -6.95
C ARG A 53 1.04 -0.38 -5.57
N ILE A 54 2.33 -0.63 -5.43
CA ILE A 54 2.96 -0.95 -4.13
C ILE A 54 2.81 0.21 -3.16
N GLN A 55 3.00 1.45 -3.62
CA GLN A 55 2.85 2.62 -2.78
C GLN A 55 1.40 2.79 -2.31
N ALA A 56 0.43 2.67 -3.21
CA ALA A 56 -0.98 2.76 -2.86
C ALA A 56 -1.41 1.68 -1.85
N GLU A 57 -0.87 0.46 -1.96
CA GLU A 57 -1.14 -0.61 -0.99
C GLU A 57 -0.52 -0.29 0.39
N ARG A 58 0.70 0.24 0.43
CA ARG A 58 1.33 0.70 1.67
C ARG A 58 0.53 1.80 2.35
N ASP A 59 0.11 2.81 1.59
CA ASP A 59 -0.69 3.93 2.12
C ASP A 59 -2.02 3.44 2.70
N LYS A 60 -2.67 2.49 2.01
CA LYS A 60 -3.90 1.86 2.49
C LYS A 60 -3.68 1.10 3.80
N LEU A 61 -2.59 0.33 3.90
CA LEU A 61 -2.26 -0.41 5.12
C LEU A 61 -1.94 0.53 6.29
N GLU A 62 -1.17 1.59 6.05
CA GLU A 62 -0.83 2.59 7.06
C GLU A 62 -2.09 3.29 7.57
N LEU A 63 -2.97 3.73 6.67
CA LEU A 63 -4.23 4.35 7.04
C LEU A 63 -5.10 3.40 7.87
N SER A 64 -5.21 2.13 7.44
CA SER A 64 -5.99 1.12 8.16
C SER A 64 -5.43 0.87 9.56
N ALA A 65 -4.10 0.78 9.70
CA ALA A 65 -3.45 0.59 10.98
C ALA A 65 -3.65 1.79 11.92
N ARG A 66 -3.62 3.01 11.38
CA ARG A 66 -3.89 4.23 12.15
C ARG A 66 -5.33 4.26 12.67
N ILE A 67 -6.30 3.97 11.81
CA ILE A 67 -7.71 3.92 12.18
C ILE A 67 -7.94 2.87 13.29
N GLU A 68 -7.36 1.67 13.14
CA GLU A 68 -7.52 0.63 14.15
C GLU A 68 -6.89 1.03 15.49
N LYS A 69 -5.73 1.69 15.46
CA LYS A 69 -5.08 2.21 16.67
C LYS A 69 -5.94 3.27 17.36
N GLU A 70 -6.50 4.21 16.62
CA GLU A 70 -7.40 5.24 17.15
C GLU A 70 -8.65 4.58 17.77
N ARG A 71 -9.27 3.62 17.08
CA ARG A 71 -10.42 2.86 17.58
C ARG A 71 -10.11 2.12 18.90
N LEU A 72 -8.96 1.46 18.98
CA LEU A 72 -8.55 0.75 20.19
C LEU A 72 -8.27 1.71 21.35
N GLN A 73 -7.72 2.88 21.07
CA GLN A 73 -7.48 3.90 22.08
C GLN A 73 -8.80 4.45 22.63
N GLU A 74 -9.75 4.80 21.76
CA GLU A 74 -11.08 5.24 22.16
C GLU A 74 -11.82 4.17 22.98
N ALA A 75 -11.76 2.91 22.55
CA ALA A 75 -12.37 1.79 23.29
C ALA A 75 -11.78 1.66 24.71
N ARG A 76 -10.45 1.79 24.83
CA ARG A 76 -9.75 1.73 26.12
C ARG A 76 -10.09 2.91 27.03
N GLU A 77 -10.22 4.11 26.46
CA GLU A 77 -10.62 5.29 27.22
C GLU A 77 -12.08 5.19 27.70
N ALA A 78 -12.97 4.71 26.84
CA ALA A 78 -14.37 4.45 27.19
C ALA A 78 -14.51 3.39 28.30
N GLU A 79 -13.72 2.32 28.24
CA GLU A 79 -13.71 1.28 29.29
C GLU A 79 -13.24 1.84 30.63
N LYS A 80 -12.16 2.63 30.64
CA LYS A 80 -11.67 3.31 31.85
C LYS A 80 -12.72 4.23 32.45
N GLU A 81 -13.38 5.03 31.62
CA GLU A 81 -14.42 5.97 32.06
C GLU A 81 -15.63 5.21 32.65
N ARG A 82 -16.05 4.11 32.02
CA ARG A 82 -17.10 3.24 32.56
C ARG A 82 -16.74 2.68 33.93
N PHE A 83 -15.53 2.14 34.08
CA PHE A 83 -15.05 1.61 35.34
C PHE A 83 -14.99 2.67 36.44
N GLN A 84 -14.52 3.89 36.12
CA GLN A 84 -14.49 5.00 37.07
C GLN A 84 -15.90 5.39 37.53
N ARG A 85 -16.86 5.52 36.60
CA ARG A 85 -18.26 5.81 36.94
C ARG A 85 -18.88 4.73 37.82
N GLU A 86 -18.56 3.46 37.57
CA GLU A 86 -19.05 2.35 38.39
C GLU A 86 -18.52 2.43 39.82
N GLN A 87 -17.22 2.70 39.99
CA GLN A 87 -16.59 2.90 41.30
C GLN A 87 -17.16 4.10 42.05
N GLU A 88 -17.42 5.21 41.35
CA GLU A 88 -18.04 6.40 41.94
C GLU A 88 -19.47 6.10 42.40
N ALA A 89 -20.27 5.41 41.56
CA ALA A 89 -21.63 5.03 41.90
C ALA A 89 -21.67 4.04 43.08
N GLU A 90 -20.72 3.11 43.18
CA GLU A 90 -20.61 2.21 44.33
C GLU A 90 -20.26 2.97 45.62
N ARG A 91 -19.32 3.91 45.55
CA ARG A 91 -18.97 4.77 46.70
C ARG A 91 -20.16 5.61 47.16
N GLU A 92 -20.89 6.21 46.24
CA GLU A 92 -22.08 7.01 46.55
C GLU A 92 -23.16 6.15 47.24
N LYS A 93 -23.41 4.93 46.72
CA LYS A 93 -24.34 3.98 47.36
C LYS A 93 -23.94 3.63 48.79
N LEU A 94 -22.64 3.41 49.03
CA LEU A 94 -22.12 3.12 50.37
C LEU A 94 -22.27 4.33 51.30
N GLU A 95 -21.98 5.54 50.82
CA GLU A 95 -22.12 6.76 51.61
C GLU A 95 -23.57 7.03 52.00
N VAL A 96 -24.50 6.89 51.05
CA VAL A 96 -25.94 7.01 51.30
C VAL A 96 -26.40 5.97 52.33
N SER A 97 -25.96 4.72 52.18
CA SER A 97 -26.31 3.65 53.12
C SER A 97 -25.80 3.93 54.53
N ALA A 98 -24.54 4.36 54.66
CA ALA A 98 -23.95 4.73 55.94
C ALA A 98 -24.66 5.92 56.59
N ARG A 99 -25.08 6.92 55.80
CA ARG A 99 -25.85 8.06 56.30
C ARG A 99 -27.21 7.62 56.84
N ILE A 100 -27.93 6.77 56.09
CA ILE A 100 -29.22 6.23 56.53
C ILE A 100 -29.08 5.45 57.84
N GLU A 101 -28.02 4.65 57.98
CA GLU A 101 -27.76 3.90 59.21
C GLU A 101 -27.47 4.82 60.41
N ARG A 102 -26.65 5.86 60.23
CA ARG A 102 -26.41 6.88 61.26
C ARG A 102 -27.69 7.59 61.69
N GLU A 103 -28.55 7.98 60.74
CA GLU A 103 -29.84 8.62 61.04
C GLU A 103 -30.78 7.69 61.82
N LYS A 104 -30.77 6.38 61.55
CA LYS A 104 -31.56 5.40 62.31
C LYS A 104 -31.09 5.26 63.75
N ILE A 105 -29.78 5.34 64.00
CA ILE A 105 -29.23 5.29 65.37
C ILE A 105 -29.64 6.55 66.14
N VAL A 106 -29.45 7.74 65.55
CA VAL A 106 -29.79 9.03 66.18
C VAL A 106 -31.27 9.15 66.53
N ARG A 107 -32.18 8.55 65.75
CA ARG A 107 -33.64 8.58 66.03
C ARG A 107 -34.11 7.55 67.05
N LYS A 108 -33.26 6.61 67.47
CA LYS A 108 -33.58 5.56 68.45
C LYS A 108 -33.17 5.94 69.88
N ASP A 109 -32.35 6.97 70.04
CA ASP A 109 -32.01 7.63 71.30
C ASP A 109 -32.95 8.83 71.57
#